data_AF-A0A359KQ11-F1
#
_entry.id   AF-A0A359KQ11-F1
#
_cell.length_a   1.000
_cell.length_b   1.000
_cell.length_c   1.000
_cell.angle_alpha   90.00
_cell.angle_beta   90.00
_cell.angle_gamma   90.00
#
_symmetry.space_group_name_H-M   'P 1'
#
loop_
_entity.id
_entity.type
_entity.pdbx_description
1 polymer ?
#
loop_
_entity_poly.entity_id
_entity_poly.type
_entity_poly.pdbx_seq_one_letter_code
_entity_poly.pdbx_strand_id
1 'polypeptide(L)' 'MAKKSKADRMVITLECTECKERPYTSEKNRRNDPSRLELRKFCPRCRSHRLFRETR' A
#
# COMPACT_ATOMS: atom_id res chain seq x y z
N MET A 1 -1.31 9.10 -30.14
CA MET A 1 -1.86 8.76 -28.81
C MET A 1 -1.00 7.65 -28.22
N ALA A 2 -0.12 7.95 -27.27
CA ALA A 2 0.83 6.97 -26.75
C ALA A 2 0.28 6.29 -25.49
N LYS A 3 -0.01 4.98 -25.58
CA LYS A 3 -0.21 4.12 -24.40
C LYS A 3 1.11 4.08 -23.62
N LYS A 4 1.27 4.98 -22.65
CA LYS A 4 2.44 5.02 -21.75
C LYS A 4 2.39 3.76 -20.89
N SER A 5 3.32 2.86 -21.15
CA SER A 5 3.40 1.51 -20.63
C SER A 5 3.18 1.47 -19.11
N LYS A 6 2.13 0.76 -18.68
CA LYS A 6 1.80 0.39 -17.30
C LYS A 6 2.82 -0.58 -16.66
N ALA A 7 4.07 -0.60 -17.14
CA ALA A 7 5.06 -1.63 -16.80
C ALA A 7 5.75 -1.38 -15.44
N ASP A 8 5.71 -0.16 -14.91
CA ASP A 8 6.32 0.22 -13.62
C ASP A 8 5.25 0.57 -12.57
N ARG A 9 4.22 -0.26 -12.44
CA ARG A 9 3.27 -0.17 -11.33
C ARG A 9 3.21 -1.53 -10.67
N MET A 10 3.83 -1.64 -9.50
CA MET A 10 3.79 -2.84 -8.68
C MET A 10 2.59 -2.77 -7.74
N VAL A 11 1.86 -3.87 -7.63
CA VAL A 11 0.80 -4.00 -6.62
C VAL A 11 1.47 -4.27 -5.29
N ILE A 12 1.37 -3.31 -4.38
CA ILE A 12 1.80 -3.44 -3.00
C ILE A 12 0.62 -3.78 -2.12
N THR A 13 0.88 -4.55 -1.05
CA THR A 13 -0.13 -4.79 -0.02
C THR A 13 0.19 -3.94 1.20
N LEU A 14 -0.83 -3.37 1.83
CA LEU A 14 -0.68 -2.62 3.07
C LEU A 14 -1.15 -3.49 4.23
N GLU A 15 -0.24 -3.70 5.19
CA GLU A 15 -0.45 -4.48 6.40
C GLU A 15 -0.57 -3.56 7.61
N CYS A 16 -1.60 -3.75 8.44
CA CYS A 16 -1.69 -3.00 9.70
C CYS A 16 -0.62 -3.47 10.70
N THR A 17 0.01 -2.54 11.42
CA THR A 17 1.05 -2.86 12.40
C THR A 17 0.56 -3.66 13.61
N GLU A 18 -0.71 -3.51 13.99
CA GLU A 18 -1.29 -4.19 15.17
C GLU A 18 -2.01 -5.48 14.80
N CYS A 19 -3.03 -5.38 13.93
CA CYS A 19 -3.90 -6.49 13.55
C CYS A 19 -3.22 -7.46 12.55
N LYS A 20 -2.07 -7.08 11.94
CA LYS A 20 -1.41 -7.79 10.81
C LYS A 20 -2.33 -8.09 9.63
N GLU A 21 -3.48 -7.41 9.59
CA GLU A 21 -4.48 -7.58 8.56
C GLU A 21 -4.04 -6.87 7.29
N ARG A 22 -4.35 -7.46 6.14
CA ARG A 22 -3.96 -7.00 4.81
C ARG A 22 -5.19 -6.66 3.95
N PRO A 23 -6.05 -5.72 4.38
CA PRO A 23 -7.29 -5.43 3.68
C PRO A 23 -7.09 -4.51 2.47
N TYR A 24 -5.91 -3.89 2.31
CA TYR A 24 -5.66 -2.90 1.28
C TYR A 24 -4.56 -3.33 0.32
N THR A 25 -4.85 -3.28 -0.96
CA THR A 25 -3.88 -3.38 -2.05
C THR A 25 -3.85 -2.05 -2.80
N SER A 26 -2.66 -1.57 -3.12
CA SER A 26 -2.44 -0.31 -3.84
C SER A 26 -1.45 -0.52 -4.95
N GLU A 27 -1.56 0.25 -6.03
CA GLU A 27 -0.54 0.29 -7.07
C GLU A 27 0.48 1.38 -6.72
N LYS A 28 1.76 1.01 -6.63
CA LYS A 28 2.86 1.94 -6.41
C LYS A 28 3.80 1.95 -7.61
N ASN A 29 4.26 3.13 -7.97
CA ASN A 29 5.30 3.30 -8.98
C ASN A 29 6.67 3.26 -8.28
N ARG A 30 7.44 2.19 -8.50
CA ARG A 30 8.73 1.96 -7.83
C ARG A 30 9.76 3.02 -8.21
N ARG A 31 9.62 3.58 -9.40
CA ARG A 31 10.52 4.60 -9.94
C ARG A 31 10.32 5.98 -9.32
N ASN A 32 9.10 6.31 -8.88
CA ASN A 32 8.80 7.61 -8.26
C ASN A 32 8.97 7.57 -6.73
N ASP A 33 8.68 6.43 -6.11
CA ASP A 33 8.68 6.29 -4.66
C ASP A 33 9.45 5.01 -4.25
N PRO A 34 10.78 5.08 -4.06
CA PRO A 34 11.56 3.90 -3.70
C PRO A 34 11.45 3.54 -2.20
N SER A 35 10.92 4.45 -1.36
CA SER A 35 10.85 4.26 0.09
C SER A 35 9.61 3.47 0.51
N ARG A 36 9.63 2.79 1.67
CA ARG A 36 8.46 2.06 2.18
C ARG A 36 7.29 3.01 2.43
N LEU A 37 6.11 2.70 1.90
CA LEU A 37 4.91 3.49 2.21
C LEU A 37 4.37 3.15 3.60
N GLU A 38 4.14 4.19 4.38
CA GLU A 38 3.44 4.15 5.66
C GLU A 38 2.21 5.05 5.57
N LEU A 39 1.03 4.46 5.67
CA LEU A 39 -0.24 5.18 5.51
C LEU A 39 -1.13 4.99 6.73
N ARG A 40 -1.74 6.08 7.21
CA ARG A 40 -2.76 5.99 8.26
C ARG A 40 -4.10 5.66 7.62
N LYS A 41 -4.54 4.41 7.76
CA LYS A 41 -5.84 3.92 7.27
C LYS A 41 -6.64 3.28 8.40
N PHE A 42 -7.92 3.08 8.16
CA PHE A 42 -8.82 2.42 9.10
C PHE A 42 -8.57 0.90 9.10
N CYS A 43 -8.27 0.27 10.25
CA CYS A 43 -8.33 -1.20 10.36
C CYS A 43 -9.77 -1.58 10.77
N PRO A 44 -10.53 -2.34 9.94
CA PRO A 44 -11.88 -2.75 10.29
C PRO A 44 -11.91 -3.68 11.52
N ARG A 45 -10.83 -4.44 11.75
CA ARG A 45 -10.68 -5.27 12.96
C ARG A 45 -10.53 -4.45 14.24
N CYS A 46 -9.67 -3.43 14.23
CA CYS A 46 -9.41 -2.55 15.38
C CYS A 46 -10.41 -1.38 15.48
N ARG A 47 -11.28 -1.20 14.47
CA ARG A 47 -12.24 -0.11 14.34
C ARG A 47 -11.63 1.29 14.54
N SER A 48 -10.37 1.45 14.17
CA SER A 48 -9.57 2.65 14.47
C SER A 48 -8.60 2.95 13.31
N HIS A 49 -8.20 4.22 13.19
CA HIS A 49 -7.17 4.63 12.23
C HIS A 49 -5.78 4.27 12.77
N ARG A 50 -5.10 3.36 12.08
CA ARG A 50 -3.80 2.83 12.44
C ARG A 50 -2.80 3.01 11.30
N LEU A 51 -1.53 2.81 11.64
CA LEU A 51 -0.46 2.81 10.67
C LEU A 51 -0.47 1.47 9.92
N PHE A 52 -0.55 1.57 8.60
CA PHE A 52 -0.39 0.46 7.68
C PHE A 52 0.97 0.61 7.00
N ARG A 53 1.76 -0.46 7.07
CA ARG A 53 3.07 -0.59 6.43
C ARG A 53 2.95 -1.38 5.14
N GLU A 54 3.76 -1.03 4.16
CA GLU A 54 3.95 -1.82 2.95
C GLU A 54 4.51 -3.22 3.28
N THR A 55 3.76 -4.25 2.89
CA THR A 55 4.14 -5.67 2.94
C THR A 55 4.10 -6.22 1.51
N ARG A 56 5.30 -6.43 0.96
CA ARG A 56 5.65 -6.87 -0.40
C ARG A 56 5.36 -5.88 -1.52
#